data_AF-A0A9E8MYF9-F1
#
_entry.id   AF-A0A9E8MYF9-F1
#
_cell.length_a   1.000
_cell.length_b   1.000
_cell.length_c   1.000
_cell.angle_alpha   90.00
_cell.angle_beta   90.00
_cell.angle_gamma   90.00
#
_symmetry.space_group_name_H-M   'P 1'
#
loop_
_entity.id
_entity.type
_entity.pdbx_description
1 polymer ?
#
loop_
_entity_poly.entity_id
_entity_poly.type
_entity_poly.pdbx_seq_one_letter_code
_entity_poly.pdbx_strand_id
1 'polypeptide(L)'
;MSRENPTAAIVIQVDQNPMFTQYEFGRKVFVKLNGLSVGPDNGVIQLGRLDGNQISRIPATRVSEFIIRAADVETIIAKEVSISDFSDDLESQYIRLTDMQFNRNLMGLSFASETDDSFDGERLLESCETGASVILSTSTFSDFKGLQLPANRGTIDGILTRDFFDEFYTIYINTPKQ
;
A
#
# COMPACT_ATOMS: atom_id res chain seq x y z
N MET A 1 1.89 -14.59 11.64
CA MET A 1 2.09 -14.44 10.20
C MET A 1 3.58 -14.47 9.92
N SER A 2 4.01 -14.99 8.77
CA SER A 2 5.42 -15.03 8.37
C SER A 2 5.94 -13.60 8.12
N ARG A 3 7.22 -13.35 8.39
CA ARG A 3 7.90 -12.07 8.14
C ARG A 3 8.29 -11.87 6.67
N GLU A 4 8.21 -12.95 5.91
CA GLU A 4 8.59 -13.07 4.51
C GLU A 4 7.48 -13.82 3.77
N ASN A 5 7.33 -13.54 2.47
CA ASN A 5 6.39 -14.23 1.59
C ASN A 5 4.97 -14.29 2.17
N PRO A 6 4.30 -13.13 2.36
CA PRO A 6 2.88 -13.11 2.70
C PRO A 6 2.07 -14.01 1.76
N THR A 7 1.07 -14.69 2.33
CA THR A 7 0.12 -15.53 1.60
C THR A 7 -1.31 -15.00 1.70
N ALA A 8 -1.52 -13.95 2.51
CA ALA A 8 -2.78 -13.28 2.73
C ALA A 8 -2.53 -11.91 3.37
N ALA A 9 -3.48 -11.00 3.21
CA ALA A 9 -3.51 -9.71 3.86
C ALA A 9 -4.90 -9.45 4.48
N ILE A 10 -4.94 -8.59 5.49
CA ILE A 10 -6.18 -8.09 6.09
C ILE A 10 -6.05 -6.58 6.19
N VAL A 11 -7.00 -5.85 5.63
CA VAL A 11 -7.06 -4.40 5.75
C VAL A 11 -7.86 -4.04 7.00
N ILE A 12 -7.31 -3.16 7.85
CA ILE A 12 -8.02 -2.66 9.02
C ILE A 12 -8.41 -1.21 8.76
N GLN A 13 -9.71 -0.96 8.67
CA GLN A 13 -10.27 0.35 8.40
C GLN A 13 -10.20 1.23 9.66
N VAL A 14 -9.39 2.29 9.61
CA VAL A 14 -9.20 3.24 10.71
C VAL A 14 -9.35 4.67 10.22
N ASP A 15 -9.91 5.53 11.06
CA ASP A 15 -10.01 6.97 10.82
C ASP A 15 -8.92 7.70 11.64
N GLN A 16 -7.67 7.32 11.40
CA GLN A 16 -6.50 7.89 12.07
C GLN A 16 -5.35 7.98 11.08
N ASN A 17 -4.81 9.19 10.91
CA ASN A 17 -3.62 9.43 10.10
C ASN A 17 -2.71 10.45 10.80
N PRO A 18 -1.38 10.30 10.73
CA PRO A 18 -0.64 9.17 10.16
C PRO A 18 -0.45 8.00 11.13
N MET A 19 -0.67 6.76 10.66
CA MET A 19 -0.57 5.54 11.49
C MET A 19 0.86 5.18 11.94
N PHE A 20 1.87 5.51 11.13
CA PHE A 20 3.26 5.13 11.38
C PHE A 20 3.84 5.72 12.68
N THR A 21 3.24 6.81 13.19
CA THR A 21 3.65 7.46 14.44
C THR A 21 3.40 6.60 15.68
N GLN A 22 2.44 5.67 15.60
CA GLN A 22 2.07 4.77 16.68
C GLN A 22 2.36 3.29 16.35
N TYR A 23 2.25 2.92 15.07
CA TYR A 23 2.45 1.59 14.53
C TYR A 23 3.44 1.68 13.36
N GLU A 24 4.74 1.71 13.66
CA GLU A 24 5.75 1.78 12.61
C GLU A 24 5.74 0.53 11.72
N PHE A 25 6.25 0.64 10.50
CA PHE A 25 6.31 -0.49 9.58
C PHE A 25 7.06 -1.67 10.22
N GLY A 26 6.47 -2.87 10.14
CA GLY A 26 6.99 -4.07 10.80
C GLY A 26 6.63 -4.23 12.28
N ARG A 27 5.92 -3.28 12.89
CA ARG A 27 5.39 -3.42 14.26
C ARG A 27 4.42 -4.58 14.32
N LYS A 28 4.69 -5.53 15.22
CA LYS A 28 3.72 -6.56 15.56
C LYS A 28 2.55 -5.94 16.34
N VAL A 29 1.33 -6.27 15.94
CA VAL A 29 0.09 -5.83 16.59
C VAL A 29 -0.79 -7.01 16.95
N PHE A 30 -1.57 -6.86 18.02
CA PHE A 30 -2.68 -7.74 18.36
C PHE A 30 -3.99 -7.01 18.05
N VAL A 31 -4.90 -7.66 17.34
CA VAL A 31 -6.19 -7.09 16.99
C VAL A 31 -7.28 -7.72 17.86
N LYS A 32 -7.93 -6.92 18.69
CA LYS A 32 -9.08 -7.35 19.49
C LYS A 32 -10.30 -7.42 18.58
N LEU A 33 -10.79 -8.63 18.31
CA LEU A 33 -11.89 -8.83 17.36
C LEU A 33 -13.28 -8.55 17.96
N ASN A 34 -13.44 -8.68 19.28
CA ASN A 34 -14.73 -8.44 19.92
C ASN A 34 -15.14 -6.96 19.78
N GLY A 35 -16.26 -6.71 19.10
CA GLY A 35 -16.74 -5.37 18.75
C GLY A 35 -16.33 -4.88 17.36
N LEU A 36 -15.55 -5.67 16.62
CA LEU A 36 -15.27 -5.48 15.20
C LEU A 36 -16.14 -6.42 14.36
N SER A 37 -16.22 -6.11 13.07
CA SER A 37 -16.86 -6.92 12.05
C SER A 37 -15.94 -7.07 10.85
N VAL A 38 -16.13 -8.17 10.13
CA VAL A 38 -15.38 -8.52 8.93
C VAL A 38 -16.32 -8.55 7.74
N GLY A 39 -15.87 -8.03 6.61
CA GLY A 39 -16.63 -8.05 5.37
C GLY A 39 -15.73 -7.82 4.17
N PRO A 40 -16.10 -8.34 2.99
CA PRO A 40 -15.43 -7.99 1.75
C PRO A 40 -15.84 -6.59 1.30
N ASP A 41 -14.91 -5.89 0.67
CA ASP A 41 -15.13 -4.63 -0.04
C ASP A 41 -14.25 -4.67 -1.30
N ASN A 42 -14.89 -4.68 -2.47
CA ASN A 42 -14.24 -4.92 -3.78
C ASN A 42 -13.23 -6.09 -3.76
N GLY A 43 -13.64 -7.24 -3.23
CA GLY A 43 -12.79 -8.45 -3.17
C GLY A 43 -11.81 -8.49 -2.00
N VAL A 44 -11.48 -7.35 -1.38
CA VAL A 44 -10.55 -7.27 -0.25
C VAL A 44 -11.28 -7.53 1.08
N ILE A 45 -10.75 -8.43 1.90
CA ILE A 45 -11.26 -8.68 3.26
C ILE A 45 -10.82 -7.54 4.19
N GLN A 46 -11.81 -6.88 4.78
CA GLN A 46 -11.58 -5.75 5.68
C GLN A 46 -12.12 -6.02 7.09
N LEU A 47 -11.43 -5.47 8.08
CA LEU A 47 -11.86 -5.38 9.48
C LEU A 47 -12.19 -3.93 9.83
N GLY A 48 -13.32 -3.74 10.49
CA GLY A 48 -13.75 -2.44 10.98
C GLY A 48 -14.95 -2.55 11.89
N ARG A 49 -15.75 -1.49 11.97
CA ARG A 49 -16.99 -1.48 12.74
C ARG A 49 -18.18 -1.71 11.84
N LEU A 50 -19.15 -2.50 12.28
CA LEU A 50 -20.42 -2.57 11.57
C LEU A 50 -21.17 -1.24 11.70
N ASP A 51 -21.54 -0.66 10.55
CA ASP A 51 -22.47 0.46 10.45
C ASP A 51 -23.53 0.12 9.41
N GLY A 52 -24.75 -0.17 9.89
CA GLY A 52 -25.79 -0.80 9.07
C GLY A 52 -25.30 -2.13 8.48
N ASN A 53 -25.15 -2.17 7.16
CA ASN A 53 -24.68 -3.34 6.40
C ASN A 53 -23.27 -3.19 5.84
N GLN A 54 -22.53 -2.15 6.24
CA GLN A 54 -21.20 -1.86 5.73
C GLN A 54 -20.15 -1.91 6.84
N ILE A 55 -18.90 -2.18 6.45
CA ILE A 55 -17.75 -2.02 7.32
C ILE A 55 -17.32 -0.56 7.29
N SER A 56 -17.39 0.08 8.45
CA SER A 56 -16.99 1.46 8.69
C SER A 56 -15.65 1.52 9.43
N ARG A 57 -14.99 2.68 9.37
CA ARG A 57 -13.70 2.91 10.02
C ARG A 57 -13.80 2.92 11.54
N ILE A 58 -12.79 2.39 12.21
CA ILE A 58 -12.59 2.52 13.66
C ILE A 58 -12.19 3.99 13.93
N PRO A 59 -12.93 4.75 14.76
CA PRO A 59 -12.58 6.13 15.08
C PRO A 59 -11.22 6.21 15.77
N ALA A 60 -10.42 7.26 15.48
CA ALA A 60 -9.10 7.47 16.10
C ALA A 60 -9.09 7.27 17.63
N THR A 61 -10.13 7.75 18.33
CA THR A 61 -10.24 7.66 19.79
C THR A 61 -10.32 6.22 20.33
N ARG A 62 -10.64 5.25 19.48
CA ARG A 62 -10.77 3.82 19.84
C ARG A 62 -9.75 2.92 19.16
N VAL A 63 -8.89 3.43 18.28
CA VAL A 63 -7.91 2.59 17.57
C VAL A 63 -7.03 1.81 18.55
N SER A 64 -6.56 2.44 19.63
CA SER A 64 -5.74 1.77 20.66
C SER A 64 -6.49 0.74 21.51
N GLU A 65 -7.83 0.74 21.51
CA GLU A 65 -8.64 -0.29 22.18
C GLU A 65 -8.70 -1.59 21.36
N PHE A 66 -8.57 -1.47 20.03
CA PHE A 66 -8.70 -2.57 19.08
C PHE A 66 -7.36 -3.03 18.51
N ILE A 67 -6.41 -2.13 18.27
CA ILE A 67 -5.08 -2.42 17.74
C ILE A 67 -4.07 -2.20 18.86
N ILE A 68 -3.55 -3.28 19.41
CA ILE A 68 -2.64 -3.25 20.56
C ILE A 68 -1.24 -3.52 20.04
N ARG A 69 -0.35 -2.53 20.16
CA ARG A 69 1.06 -2.68 19.78
C ARG A 69 1.80 -3.64 20.70
N ALA A 70 2.55 -4.57 20.13
CA ALA A 70 3.56 -5.35 20.83
C ALA A 70 4.87 -4.55 20.92
N ALA A 71 5.85 -5.03 21.70
CA ALA A 71 7.18 -4.42 21.74
C ALA A 71 8.01 -4.72 20.47
N ASP A 72 7.71 -5.83 19.80
CA ASP A 72 8.46 -6.33 18.65
C ASP A 72 8.26 -5.45 17.40
N VAL A 73 9.36 -5.06 16.78
CA VAL A 73 9.40 -4.50 15.43
C VAL A 73 10.29 -5.42 14.62
N GLU A 74 9.76 -5.90 13.51
CA GLU A 74 10.42 -6.90 12.67
C GLU A 74 10.69 -6.32 11.29
N THR A 75 11.81 -6.70 10.68
CA THR A 75 12.03 -6.40 9.26
C THR A 75 11.08 -7.25 8.43
N ILE A 76 10.23 -6.60 7.64
CA ILE A 76 9.33 -7.25 6.69
C ILE A 76 10.04 -7.41 5.36
N ILE A 77 9.99 -8.60 4.79
CA ILE A 77 10.56 -8.91 3.48
C ILE A 77 9.40 -8.99 2.48
N ALA A 78 9.42 -8.09 1.51
CA ALA A 78 8.46 -8.05 0.42
C ALA A 78 8.49 -9.34 -0.42
N LYS A 79 7.32 -9.77 -0.90
CA LYS A 79 7.23 -10.90 -1.83
C LYS A 79 7.58 -10.43 -3.24
N GLU A 80 8.62 -10.99 -3.83
CA GLU A 80 8.97 -10.72 -5.22
C GLU A 80 7.91 -11.31 -6.16
N VAL A 81 7.40 -10.49 -7.08
CA VAL A 81 6.37 -10.85 -8.06
C VAL A 81 6.62 -10.15 -9.39
N SER A 82 6.13 -10.72 -10.49
CA SER A 82 6.03 -10.03 -11.78
C SER A 82 4.67 -9.33 -11.91
N ILE A 83 4.59 -8.28 -12.72
CA ILE A 83 3.31 -7.64 -13.10
C ILE A 83 2.35 -8.66 -13.72
N SER A 84 2.87 -9.64 -14.46
CA SER A 84 2.07 -10.73 -15.06
C SER A 84 1.37 -11.62 -14.03
N ASP A 85 1.82 -11.59 -12.77
CA ASP A 85 1.32 -12.46 -11.71
C ASP A 85 0.25 -11.76 -10.86
N PHE A 86 -0.05 -10.49 -11.15
CA PHE A 86 -1.07 -9.72 -10.42
C PHE A 86 -2.43 -10.41 -10.49
N SER A 87 -3.01 -10.54 -9.31
CA SER A 87 -4.27 -11.24 -9.06
C SER A 87 -4.83 -10.79 -7.72
N ASP A 88 -6.12 -11.05 -7.52
CA ASP A 88 -6.87 -10.70 -6.30
C ASP A 88 -6.23 -11.35 -5.06
N ASP A 89 -5.59 -12.52 -5.24
CA ASP A 89 -4.85 -13.22 -4.19
C ASP A 89 -3.65 -12.42 -3.66
N LEU A 90 -3.07 -11.51 -4.45
CA LEU A 90 -1.95 -10.65 -4.08
C LEU A 90 -2.38 -9.29 -3.51
N GLU A 91 -3.68 -8.96 -3.55
CA GLU A 91 -4.16 -7.66 -3.08
C GLU A 91 -3.87 -7.43 -1.60
N SER A 92 -3.57 -6.16 -1.29
CA SER A 92 -3.19 -5.69 0.04
C SER A 92 -1.89 -6.31 0.59
N GLN A 93 -1.17 -7.13 -0.19
CA GLN A 93 0.10 -7.71 0.22
C GLN A 93 1.27 -6.76 -0.08
N TYR A 94 2.31 -6.86 0.74
CA TYR A 94 3.57 -6.15 0.52
C TYR A 94 4.45 -6.92 -0.46
N ILE A 95 4.63 -6.35 -1.64
CA ILE A 95 5.29 -6.98 -2.78
C ILE A 95 6.48 -6.16 -3.25
N ARG A 96 7.39 -6.82 -3.97
CA ARG A 96 8.56 -6.25 -4.62
C ARG A 96 8.47 -6.49 -6.11
N LEU A 97 8.64 -5.42 -6.88
CA LEU A 97 8.89 -5.48 -8.31
C LEU A 97 10.36 -5.19 -8.58
N THR A 98 10.99 -6.02 -9.41
CA THR A 98 12.41 -5.90 -9.78
C THR A 98 12.56 -5.42 -11.22
N ASP A 99 13.71 -4.80 -11.51
CA ASP A 99 14.06 -4.30 -12.85
C ASP A 99 13.01 -3.32 -13.43
N MET A 100 12.51 -2.44 -12.56
CA MET A 100 11.48 -1.45 -12.88
C MET A 100 12.12 -0.10 -13.20
N GLN A 101 11.53 0.64 -14.14
CA GLN A 101 11.89 2.03 -14.44
C GLN A 101 10.64 2.88 -14.63
N PHE A 102 10.74 4.19 -14.41
CA PHE A 102 9.67 5.11 -14.80
C PHE A 102 9.67 5.32 -16.31
N ASN A 103 8.48 5.49 -16.89
CA ASN A 103 8.37 5.82 -18.30
C ASN A 103 9.17 7.10 -18.60
N ARG A 104 9.97 7.08 -19.67
CA ARG A 104 10.87 8.18 -20.07
C ARG A 104 10.17 9.54 -20.25
N ASN A 105 8.87 9.55 -20.55
CA ASN A 105 8.10 10.78 -20.72
C ASN A 105 7.81 11.48 -19.39
N LEU A 106 8.04 10.82 -18.26
CA LEU A 106 7.85 11.33 -16.90
C LEU A 106 9.15 11.87 -16.28
N MET A 107 10.27 11.87 -17.02
CA MET A 107 11.56 12.34 -16.52
C MET A 107 11.52 13.82 -16.15
N GLY A 108 12.01 14.13 -14.96
CA GLY A 108 11.99 15.47 -14.38
C GLY A 108 10.76 15.78 -13.52
N LEU A 109 9.71 14.94 -13.59
CA LEU A 109 8.57 15.01 -12.69
C LEU A 109 8.95 14.52 -11.29
N SER A 110 8.12 14.90 -10.33
CA SER A 110 8.14 14.41 -8.95
C SER A 110 7.21 13.21 -8.75
N PHE A 111 7.32 12.55 -7.60
CA PHE A 111 6.42 11.44 -7.24
C PHE A 111 4.94 11.87 -7.15
N ALA A 112 4.65 13.03 -6.53
CA ALA A 112 3.29 13.51 -6.27
C ALA A 112 3.20 15.02 -5.96
N SER A 113 3.98 15.85 -6.63
CA SER A 113 4.00 17.32 -6.42
C SER A 113 3.80 18.13 -7.70
N GLU A 114 3.23 17.54 -8.75
CA GLU A 114 2.85 18.23 -9.98
C GLU A 114 1.50 18.93 -9.83
N THR A 115 1.21 19.89 -10.70
CA THR A 115 -0.02 20.72 -10.62
C THR A 115 -1.30 19.92 -10.78
N ASP A 116 -1.23 18.80 -11.49
CA ASP A 116 -2.38 17.96 -11.82
C ASP A 116 -2.55 16.80 -10.83
N ASP A 117 -1.64 16.64 -9.87
CA ASP A 117 -1.75 15.62 -8.83
C ASP A 117 -2.87 16.01 -7.84
N SER A 118 -3.83 15.11 -7.63
CA SER A 118 -5.02 15.32 -6.79
C SER A 118 -5.15 14.18 -5.81
N PHE A 119 -4.90 14.45 -4.52
CA PHE A 119 -4.77 13.47 -3.42
C PHE A 119 -3.57 12.52 -3.56
N ASP A 120 -3.35 11.96 -4.73
CA ASP A 120 -2.22 11.12 -5.08
C ASP A 120 -1.59 11.58 -6.40
N GLY A 121 -0.29 11.33 -6.56
CA GLY A 121 0.42 11.41 -7.83
C GLY A 121 0.59 10.02 -8.42
N GLU A 122 0.15 9.87 -9.66
CA GLU A 122 0.18 8.61 -10.39
C GLU A 122 1.27 8.63 -11.45
N ARG A 123 2.17 7.65 -11.43
CA ARG A 123 3.31 7.56 -12.35
C ARG A 123 3.39 6.18 -12.98
N LEU A 124 3.59 6.13 -14.28
CA LEU A 124 3.73 4.86 -15.00
C LEU A 124 5.11 4.25 -14.78
N LEU A 125 5.12 3.04 -14.24
CA LEU A 125 6.29 2.17 -14.14
C LEU A 125 6.25 1.11 -15.23
N GLU A 126 7.43 0.71 -15.70
CA GLU A 126 7.63 -0.27 -16.74
C GLU A 126 8.68 -1.29 -16.29
N SER A 127 8.38 -2.57 -16.53
CA SER A 127 9.33 -3.66 -16.36
C SER A 127 10.30 -3.66 -17.54
N CYS A 128 11.60 -3.54 -17.27
CA CYS A 128 12.62 -3.59 -18.33
C CYS A 128 12.72 -4.99 -18.96
N GLU A 129 12.38 -6.04 -18.19
CA GLU A 129 12.43 -7.43 -18.64
C GLU A 129 11.27 -7.77 -19.58
N THR A 130 10.05 -7.40 -19.22
CA THR A 130 8.83 -7.85 -19.93
C THR A 130 8.18 -6.76 -20.79
N GLY A 131 8.48 -5.48 -20.54
CA GLY A 131 7.77 -4.34 -21.11
C GLY A 131 6.37 -4.11 -20.54
N ALA A 132 5.93 -4.92 -19.56
CA ALA A 132 4.66 -4.70 -18.86
C ALA A 132 4.73 -3.42 -18.02
N SER A 133 3.59 -2.78 -17.82
CA SER A 133 3.50 -1.53 -17.06
C SER A 133 2.46 -1.58 -15.94
N VAL A 134 2.66 -0.75 -14.93
CA VAL A 134 1.78 -0.59 -13.77
C VAL A 134 1.80 0.87 -13.31
N ILE A 135 0.70 1.34 -12.74
CA ILE A 135 0.64 2.66 -12.12
C ILE A 135 1.17 2.59 -10.68
N LEU A 136 2.15 3.43 -10.39
CA LEU A 136 2.61 3.74 -9.04
C LEU A 136 1.81 4.93 -8.51
N SER A 137 1.16 4.76 -7.37
CA SER A 137 0.42 5.81 -6.68
C SER A 137 1.19 6.25 -5.43
N THR A 138 1.36 7.56 -5.28
CA THR A 138 2.03 8.18 -4.14
C THR A 138 1.18 9.29 -3.56
N SER A 139 0.97 9.30 -2.24
CA SER A 139 0.23 10.38 -1.59
C SER A 139 0.86 11.76 -1.77
N THR A 140 0.03 12.76 -2.10
CA THR A 140 0.39 14.19 -2.04
C THR A 140 0.61 14.69 -0.61
N PHE A 141 0.35 13.85 0.41
CA PHE A 141 0.69 14.11 1.81
C PHE A 141 2.00 13.44 2.25
N SER A 142 2.65 12.67 1.37
CA SER A 142 3.94 12.06 1.67
C SER A 142 5.06 13.10 1.81
N ASP A 143 6.04 12.80 2.66
CA ASP A 143 7.23 13.65 2.88
C ASP A 143 8.19 13.63 1.68
N PHE A 144 8.06 12.63 0.79
CA PHE A 144 8.88 12.46 -0.41
C PHE A 144 8.18 12.85 -1.72
N LYS A 145 6.95 13.37 -1.67
CA LYS A 145 6.16 13.72 -2.86
C LYS A 145 6.90 14.57 -3.89
N GLY A 146 7.76 15.49 -3.41
CA GLY A 146 8.50 16.44 -4.23
C GLY A 146 9.85 15.92 -4.72
N LEU A 147 10.26 14.71 -4.33
CA LEU A 147 11.46 14.09 -4.88
C LEU A 147 11.26 13.80 -6.36
N GLN A 148 12.30 14.04 -7.16
CA GLN A 148 12.27 13.71 -8.58
C GLN A 148 12.27 12.21 -8.78
N LEU A 149 11.59 11.77 -9.83
CA LEU A 149 11.60 10.38 -10.24
C LEU A 149 13.02 9.94 -10.64
N PRO A 150 13.49 8.77 -10.15
CA PRO A 150 14.76 8.22 -10.55
C PRO A 150 14.77 7.88 -12.05
N ALA A 151 15.87 8.21 -12.73
CA ALA A 151 16.05 7.90 -14.15
C ALA A 151 16.59 6.48 -14.40
N ASN A 152 17.10 5.83 -13.37
CA ASN A 152 17.69 4.50 -13.46
C ASN A 152 16.66 3.43 -13.10
N ARG A 153 16.87 2.22 -13.63
CA ARG A 153 16.17 1.02 -13.19
C ARG A 153 16.48 0.69 -11.74
N GLY A 154 15.51 0.11 -11.05
CA GLY A 154 15.62 -0.28 -9.66
C GLY A 154 14.55 -1.26 -9.21
N THR A 155 14.42 -1.36 -7.89
CA THR A 155 13.42 -2.15 -7.19
C THR A 155 12.40 -1.24 -6.55
N ILE A 156 11.14 -1.69 -6.52
CA ILE A 156 10.05 -0.96 -5.86
C ILE A 156 9.31 -1.91 -4.95
N ASP A 157 9.24 -1.55 -3.68
CA ASP A 157 8.46 -2.24 -2.67
C ASP A 157 7.20 -1.43 -2.36
N GLY A 158 6.04 -2.08 -2.40
CA GLY A 158 4.76 -1.41 -2.17
C GLY A 158 3.64 -2.37 -1.85
N ILE A 159 2.46 -1.81 -1.65
CA ILE A 159 1.22 -2.59 -1.49
C ILE A 159 0.52 -2.67 -2.83
N LEU A 160 0.20 -3.89 -3.28
CA LEU A 160 -0.65 -4.08 -4.44
C LEU A 160 -2.09 -3.71 -4.08
N THR A 161 -2.69 -2.80 -4.83
CA THR A 161 -4.09 -2.39 -4.70
C THR A 161 -4.71 -2.26 -6.08
N ARG A 162 -5.97 -1.83 -6.13
CA ARG A 162 -6.66 -1.45 -7.35
C ARG A 162 -6.94 0.04 -7.37
N ASP A 163 -7.21 0.56 -8.56
CA ASP A 163 -7.68 1.92 -8.74
C ASP A 163 -9.10 2.10 -8.17
N PHE A 164 -9.58 3.34 -8.13
CA PHE A 164 -10.88 3.68 -7.53
C PHE A 164 -12.06 2.99 -8.23
N PHE A 165 -11.95 2.72 -9.54
CA PHE A 165 -13.02 2.11 -10.32
C PHE A 165 -12.91 0.58 -10.43
N ASP A 166 -11.91 -0.03 -9.79
CA ASP A 166 -11.70 -1.49 -9.81
C ASP A 166 -11.41 -2.05 -11.22
N GLU A 167 -10.77 -1.24 -12.08
CA GLU A 167 -10.47 -1.56 -13.47
C GLU A 167 -9.05 -2.12 -13.66
N PHE A 168 -8.08 -1.67 -12.87
CA PHE A 168 -6.69 -2.11 -12.97
C PHE A 168 -5.92 -2.06 -11.64
N TYR A 169 -4.83 -2.83 -11.58
CA TYR A 169 -3.93 -2.85 -10.44
C TYR A 169 -3.02 -1.62 -10.38
N THR A 170 -2.78 -1.16 -9.15
CA THR A 170 -1.83 -0.09 -8.84
C THR A 170 -0.94 -0.50 -7.67
N ILE A 171 0.22 0.15 -7.56
CA ILE A 171 1.16 -0.04 -6.44
C ILE A 171 1.13 1.22 -5.58
N TYR A 172 0.83 1.08 -4.30
CA TYR A 172 0.92 2.19 -3.35
C TYR A 172 2.24 2.13 -2.56
N ILE A 173 2.95 3.25 -2.46
CA ILE A 173 4.22 3.33 -1.74
C ILE A 173 4.19 4.35 -0.59
N ASN A 174 4.94 4.04 0.46
CA ASN A 174 5.12 4.90 1.62
C ASN A 174 6.59 5.32 1.85
N THR A 175 7.49 4.93 0.95
CA THR A 175 8.91 5.31 0.98
C THR A 175 9.47 5.42 -0.43
N PRO A 176 10.37 6.38 -0.72
CA PRO A 176 11.03 6.49 -2.02
C PRO A 176 12.28 5.59 -2.11
N LYS A 177 12.62 4.86 -1.04
CA LYS A 177 13.83 4.02 -0.99
C LYS A 177 13.67 2.84 -1.94
N GLN A 178 14.64 2.72 -2.84
CA GLN A 178 14.83 1.62 -3.78
C GLN A 178 15.83 0.62 -3.22
#